data_AF-A0AAD6HA58-F1
#
_entry.id   AF-A0AAD6HA58-F1
#
_cell.length_a   1.000
_cell.length_b   1.000
_cell.length_c   1.000
_cell.angle_alpha   90.00
_cell.angle_beta   90.00
_cell.angle_gamma   90.00
#
_symmetry.space_group_name_H-M   'P 1'
#
loop_
_entity.id
_entity.type
_entity.pdbx_description
1 polymer ?
#
loop_
_entity_poly.entity_id
_entity_poly.type
_entity_poly.pdbx_seq_one_letter_code
_entity_poly.pdbx_strand_id
1 'polypeptide(L)'
;MLVGQIIAVAGIDVRLLNYTPSSYRVLFAVELAPTGFAIIAAFLCPESPTIYAKLGKHTQAIRAYTRLFSAEEAEEAVTNIESSLEHERQAQANDESPSYMECFRGTNWRRTRIVLYANMLQNFVGVAMVNQCTYFMELGGMSPYVSLCLLMSP
;
A
#
# COMPACT_ATOMS: atom_id res chain seq x y z
N MET A 1 6.74 -0.85 1.96
CA MET A 1 7.07 -2.18 2.53
C MET A 1 8.57 -2.37 2.74
N LEU A 2 9.43 -2.20 1.72
CA LEU A 2 10.88 -2.41 1.82
C LEU A 2 11.58 -1.64 2.95
N VAL A 3 11.28 -0.34 3.13
CA VAL A 3 11.93 0.49 4.17
C VAL A 3 11.60 0.01 5.58
N GLY A 4 10.34 -0.39 5.83
CA GLY A 4 9.93 -0.91 7.14
C GLY A 4 10.57 -2.26 7.47
N GLN A 5 10.71 -3.14 6.45
CA GLN A 5 11.37 -4.43 6.62
C GLN A 5 12.86 -4.28 6.93
N ILE A 6 13.57 -3.38 6.24
CA ILE A 6 15.01 -3.13 6.48
C ILE A 6 15.25 -2.60 7.92
N ILE A 7 14.38 -1.71 8.41
CA ILE A 7 14.47 -1.18 9.78
C ILE A 7 14.19 -2.25 10.83
N ALA A 8 13.22 -3.14 10.57
CA ALA A 8 12.92 -4.26 11.46
C ALA A 8 14.09 -5.27 11.53
N VAL A 9 14.70 -5.60 10.38
CA VAL A 9 15.88 -6.47 10.27
C VAL A 9 17.06 -5.89 11.07
N ALA A 10 17.38 -4.61 10.89
CA ALA A 10 18.45 -3.94 11.63
C ALA A 10 18.21 -3.89 13.15
N GLY A 11 16.95 -3.82 13.59
CA GLY A 11 16.57 -3.84 15.01
C GLY A 11 16.71 -5.21 15.68
N ILE A 12 16.57 -6.30 14.92
CA ILE A 12 16.68 -7.68 15.42
C ILE A 12 18.15 -8.04 15.67
N ASP A 13 19.05 -7.70 14.75
CA ASP A 13 20.50 -8.00 14.88
C ASP A 13 21.13 -7.37 16.13
N VAL A 14 20.73 -6.14 16.48
CA VAL A 14 21.22 -5.43 17.68
C VAL A 14 20.76 -6.11 19.00
N ARG A 15 19.66 -6.88 18.98
CA ARG A 15 19.06 -7.47 20.19
C ARG A 15 19.35 -8.96 20.37
N LEU A 16 19.82 -9.68 19.34
CA LEU A 16 20.24 -11.09 19.47
C LEU A 16 21.47 -11.28 20.38
N LEU A 17 22.27 -10.22 20.60
CA LEU A 17 23.43 -10.23 21.50
C LEU A 17 23.08 -10.07 22.99
N ASN A 18 21.86 -9.61 23.34
CA ASN A 18 21.43 -9.38 24.72
C ASN A 18 19.98 -9.85 24.92
N TYR A 19 19.82 -11.17 25.11
CA TYR A 19 18.51 -11.80 25.24
C TYR A 19 17.89 -11.50 26.62
N THR A 20 16.96 -10.54 26.66
CA THR A 20 16.16 -10.22 27.85
C THR A 20 14.69 -10.54 27.52
N PRO A 21 13.87 -11.09 28.43
CA PRO A 21 12.46 -11.42 28.16
C PRO A 21 11.58 -10.23 27.73
N SER A 22 12.05 -8.98 27.88
CA SER A 22 11.36 -7.78 27.40
C SER A 22 11.80 -7.30 26.01
N SER A 23 12.74 -7.97 25.33
CA SER A 23 13.29 -7.52 24.04
C SER A 23 12.24 -7.42 22.93
N TYR A 24 11.17 -8.23 22.96
CA TYR A 24 10.09 -8.15 21.96
C TYR A 24 9.35 -6.80 21.97
N ARG A 25 9.27 -6.12 23.12
CA ARG A 25 8.60 -4.81 23.25
C ARG A 25 9.31 -3.73 22.47
N VAL A 26 10.64 -3.83 22.37
CA VAL A 26 11.46 -2.89 21.59
C VAL A 26 11.21 -3.07 20.10
N LEU A 27 11.00 -4.29 19.64
CA LEU A 27 10.69 -4.56 18.22
C LEU A 27 9.37 -3.91 17.81
N PHE A 28 8.33 -4.04 18.63
CA PHE A 28 7.07 -3.33 18.42
C PHE A 28 7.25 -1.80 18.49
N ALA A 29 8.09 -1.29 19.39
CA ALA A 29 8.35 0.15 19.47
C ALA A 29 9.06 0.70 18.22
N VAL A 30 9.95 -0.08 17.61
CA VAL A 30 10.64 0.29 16.36
C VAL A 30 9.68 0.29 15.16
N GLU A 31 8.71 -0.63 15.11
CA GLU A 31 7.70 -0.68 14.05
C GLU A 31 6.74 0.53 14.08
N LEU A 32 6.56 1.15 15.25
CA LEU A 32 5.77 2.37 15.37
C LEU A 32 6.46 3.60 14.77
N ALA A 33 7.78 3.60 14.63
CA ALA A 33 8.53 4.73 14.06
C ALA A 33 8.15 5.05 12.59
N PRO A 34 8.15 4.10 11.63
CA PRO A 34 7.70 4.37 10.27
C PRO A 34 6.19 4.69 10.19
N THR A 35 5.37 4.12 11.08
CA THR A 35 3.94 4.42 11.15
C THR A 35 3.71 5.87 11.60
N GLY A 36 4.43 6.34 12.62
CA GLY A 36 4.41 7.73 13.05
C GLY A 36 4.87 8.69 11.96
N PHE A 37 5.94 8.34 11.23
CA PHE A 37 6.40 9.11 10.08
C PHE A 37 5.34 9.20 8.98
N ALA A 38 4.66 8.10 8.66
CA ALA A 38 3.58 8.08 7.67
C ALA A 38 2.39 8.96 8.09
N ILE A 39 2.03 8.97 9.37
CA ILE A 39 0.98 9.85 9.90
C ILE A 39 1.37 11.32 9.75
N ILE A 40 2.60 11.69 10.13
CA ILE A 40 3.10 13.07 9.98
C ILE A 40 3.13 13.47 8.49
N ALA A 41 3.57 12.58 7.61
CA ALA A 41 3.57 12.80 6.17
C ALA A 41 2.15 12.97 5.62
N ALA A 42 1.18 12.21 6.12
CA ALA A 42 -0.22 12.35 5.73
C ALA A 42 -0.81 13.72 6.12
N PHE A 43 -0.45 14.27 7.28
CA PHE A 43 -0.85 15.63 7.67
C PHE A 43 -0.19 16.73 6.81
N LEU A 44 1.00 16.47 6.28
CA LEU A 44 1.71 17.42 5.40
C LEU A 44 1.22 17.36 3.94
N CYS A 45 0.72 16.20 3.53
CA CYS A 45 0.20 15.96 2.19
C CYS A 45 -1.14 16.69 2.01
N PRO A 46 -1.30 17.53 0.97
CA PRO A 46 -2.58 18.15 0.68
C PRO A 46 -3.63 17.09 0.33
N GLU A 47 -4.87 17.35 0.73
CA GLU A 47 -6.04 16.56 0.34
C GLU A 47 -6.14 16.41 -1.19
N SER A 48 -6.64 15.26 -1.64
CA SER A 48 -6.67 14.92 -3.07
C SER A 48 -7.52 15.92 -3.87
N PRO A 49 -7.02 16.47 -5.00
CA PRO A 49 -7.75 17.44 -5.83
C PRO A 49 -9.08 16.88 -6.37
N THR A 50 -9.18 15.56 -6.54
CA THR A 50 -10.41 14.87 -6.96
C THR A 50 -11.56 14.97 -5.95
N ILE A 51 -11.25 15.10 -4.65
CA ILE A 51 -12.28 15.27 -3.61
C ILE A 51 -12.88 16.68 -3.69
N TYR A 52 -12.03 17.70 -3.90
CA TYR A 52 -12.49 19.08 -4.10
C TYR A 52 -13.29 19.26 -5.39
N ALA A 53 -12.91 18.56 -6.47
CA ALA A 53 -13.66 18.51 -7.72
C ALA A 53 -15.05 17.86 -7.51
N LYS A 54 -15.14 16.73 -6.77
CA LYS A 54 -16.42 16.10 -6.39
C LYS A 54 -17.32 17.01 -5.55
N LEU A 55 -16.75 17.88 -4.74
CA LEU A 55 -17.46 18.84 -3.90
C LEU A 55 -17.84 20.14 -4.65
N GLY A 56 -17.50 20.28 -5.93
CA GLY A 56 -17.77 21.48 -6.73
C GLY A 56 -16.92 22.69 -6.33
N LYS A 57 -15.81 22.49 -5.62
CA LYS A 57 -14.92 23.57 -5.14
C LYS A 57 -13.71 23.74 -6.06
N HIS A 58 -13.93 24.25 -7.27
CA HIS A 58 -12.93 24.42 -8.32
C HIS A 58 -11.66 25.17 -7.87
N THR A 59 -11.81 26.27 -7.11
CA THR A 59 -10.67 27.07 -6.64
C THR A 59 -9.82 26.33 -5.60
N GLN A 60 -10.42 25.47 -4.78
CA GLN A 60 -9.69 24.63 -3.82
C GLN A 60 -9.02 23.45 -4.52
N ALA A 61 -9.64 22.91 -5.58
CA ALA A 61 -9.07 21.86 -6.42
C ALA A 61 -7.79 22.34 -7.13
N ILE A 62 -7.81 23.53 -7.74
CA ILE A 62 -6.61 24.13 -8.36
C ILE A 62 -5.51 24.30 -7.32
N ARG A 63 -5.84 24.88 -6.15
CA ARG A 63 -4.85 25.12 -5.10
C ARG A 63 -4.21 23.83 -4.56
N ALA A 64 -4.98 22.75 -4.44
CA ALA A 64 -4.47 21.44 -4.06
C ALA A 64 -3.59 20.83 -5.16
N TYR A 65 -4.00 20.95 -6.43
CA TYR A 65 -3.24 20.45 -7.58
C TYR A 65 -1.90 21.18 -7.74
N THR A 66 -1.90 22.52 -7.64
CA THR A 66 -0.67 23.33 -7.69
C THR A 66 0.33 22.97 -6.58
N ARG A 67 -0.17 22.55 -5.41
CA ARG A 67 0.69 22.13 -4.29
C ARG A 67 1.27 20.72 -4.48
N LEU A 68 0.61 19.87 -5.27
CA LEU A 68 1.01 18.47 -5.46
C LEU A 68 1.87 18.26 -6.71
N PHE A 69 1.63 19.04 -7.77
CA PHE A 69 2.33 18.94 -9.05
C PHE A 69 2.99 20.28 -9.42
N SER A 70 2.38 21.03 -10.33
CA SER A 70 2.91 22.29 -10.89
C SER A 70 1.76 23.26 -11.16
N ALA A 71 2.05 24.56 -11.07
CA ALA A 71 1.04 25.62 -11.25
C ALA A 71 0.57 25.78 -12.70
N GLU A 72 1.44 25.46 -13.67
CA GLU A 72 1.24 25.73 -15.10
C GLU A 72 0.13 24.88 -15.73
N GLU A 73 -0.05 23.64 -15.26
CA GLU A 73 -1.06 22.70 -15.77
C GLU A 73 -2.28 22.55 -14.85
N ALA A 74 -2.33 23.33 -13.75
CA ALA A 74 -3.31 23.11 -12.69
C ALA A 74 -4.76 23.35 -13.14
N GLU A 75 -4.99 24.32 -14.02
CA GLU A 75 -6.32 24.62 -14.54
C GLU A 75 -6.80 23.57 -15.55
N GLU A 76 -5.92 23.16 -16.48
CA GLU A 76 -6.25 22.14 -17.49
C GLU A 76 -6.51 20.77 -16.83
N ALA A 77 -5.67 20.38 -15.87
CA ALA A 77 -5.83 19.12 -15.17
C ALA A 77 -7.09 19.08 -14.29
N VAL A 78 -7.43 20.16 -13.59
CA VAL A 78 -8.68 20.23 -12.82
C VAL A 78 -9.89 20.19 -13.74
N THR A 79 -9.83 20.87 -14.88
CA THR A 79 -10.90 20.83 -15.90
C THR A 79 -11.08 19.41 -16.46
N ASN A 80 -9.99 18.69 -16.72
CA ASN A 80 -10.02 17.29 -17.16
C ASN A 80 -10.57 16.34 -16.09
N ILE A 81 -10.28 16.60 -14.82
CA ILE A 81 -10.85 15.84 -13.70
C ILE A 81 -12.36 16.09 -13.61
N GLU A 82 -12.79 17.35 -13.70
CA GLU A 82 -14.21 17.72 -13.65
C GLU A 82 -15.00 17.17 -14.84
N SER A 83 -14.43 17.21 -16.05
CA SER A 83 -15.07 16.62 -17.23
C SER A 83 -15.20 15.10 -17.12
N SER A 84 -14.16 14.42 -16.60
CA SER A 84 -14.22 12.98 -16.31
C SER A 84 -15.28 12.66 -15.26
N LEU A 85 -15.42 13.51 -14.26
CA LEU A 85 -16.41 13.35 -13.19
C LEU A 85 -17.83 13.55 -13.71
N GLU A 86 -18.05 14.52 -14.59
CA GLU A 86 -19.34 14.77 -15.21
C GLU A 86 -19.70 13.64 -16.18
N HIS A 87 -18.74 13.10 -16.92
CA HIS A 87 -18.94 11.88 -17.71
C HIS A 87 -19.32 10.68 -16.84
N GLU A 88 -18.68 10.49 -15.69
CA GLU A 88 -19.02 9.45 -14.72
C GLU A 88 -20.44 9.66 -14.15
N ARG A 89 -20.81 10.91 -13.86
CA ARG A 89 -22.13 11.28 -13.34
C ARG A 89 -23.24 11.08 -14.38
N GLN A 90 -22.97 11.39 -15.65
CA GLN A 90 -23.88 11.15 -16.77
C GLN A 90 -24.04 9.66 -17.06
N ALA A 91 -22.97 8.87 -16.99
CA ALA A 91 -23.04 7.42 -17.10
C ALA A 91 -23.90 6.82 -15.97
N GLN A 92 -23.68 7.26 -14.73
CA GLN A 92 -24.48 6.85 -13.57
C GLN A 92 -25.96 7.25 -13.69
N ALA A 93 -26.26 8.41 -14.28
CA ALA A 93 -27.63 8.90 -14.47
C ALA A 93 -28.39 8.16 -15.59
N ASN A 94 -27.68 7.55 -16.55
CA ASN A 94 -28.25 6.80 -17.67
C ASN A 94 -28.50 5.31 -17.32
N ASP A 95 -28.70 4.97 -16.05
CA ASP A 95 -28.86 3.61 -15.51
C ASP A 95 -27.66 2.66 -15.68
N GLU A 96 -26.50 3.13 -16.19
CA GLU A 96 -25.22 2.42 -16.12
C GLU A 96 -24.56 2.65 -14.75
N SER A 97 -25.26 2.32 -13.67
CA SER A 97 -24.60 2.14 -12.39
C SER A 97 -23.67 0.93 -12.51
N PRO A 98 -22.34 1.09 -12.51
CA PRO A 98 -21.45 -0.03 -12.80
C PRO A 98 -21.63 -1.09 -11.72
N SER A 99 -22.31 -2.18 -12.08
CA SER A 99 -22.52 -3.28 -11.16
C SER A 99 -21.25 -4.11 -11.11
N TYR A 100 -20.85 -4.60 -9.93
CA TYR A 100 -19.75 -5.57 -9.82
C TYR A 100 -19.95 -6.79 -10.73
N MET A 101 -21.20 -7.11 -11.10
CA MET A 101 -21.53 -8.15 -12.08
C MET A 101 -21.07 -7.84 -13.52
N GLU A 102 -20.87 -6.59 -13.89
CA GLU A 102 -20.37 -6.19 -15.20
C GLU A 102 -18.88 -6.48 -15.38
N CYS A 103 -18.12 -6.54 -14.28
CA CYS A 103 -16.72 -6.99 -14.31
C CYS A 103 -16.58 -8.45 -14.77
N PHE A 104 -17.67 -9.24 -14.71
CA PHE A 104 -17.75 -10.63 -15.15
C PHE A 104 -18.35 -10.81 -16.56
N ARG A 105 -18.73 -9.71 -17.24
CA ARG A 105 -19.31 -9.76 -18.60
C ARG A 105 -18.38 -9.14 -19.64
N GLY A 106 -18.40 -9.72 -20.85
CA GLY A 106 -17.73 -9.17 -22.04
C GLY A 106 -16.21 -9.03 -21.93
N THR A 107 -15.68 -7.93 -22.48
CA THR A 107 -14.23 -7.63 -22.54
C THR A 107 -13.61 -7.45 -21.16
N ASN A 108 -14.38 -6.97 -20.18
CA ASN A 108 -13.91 -6.73 -18.82
C ASN A 108 -13.56 -8.03 -18.09
N TRP A 109 -14.22 -9.16 -18.41
CA TRP A 109 -13.91 -10.46 -17.82
C TRP A 109 -12.46 -10.91 -18.06
N ARG A 110 -11.92 -10.66 -19.26
CA ARG A 110 -10.53 -11.03 -19.58
C ARG A 110 -9.54 -10.26 -18.70
N ARG A 111 -9.80 -8.97 -18.47
CA ARG A 111 -8.96 -8.11 -17.62
C ARG A 111 -9.06 -8.51 -16.16
N THR A 112 -10.28 -8.70 -15.66
CA THR A 112 -10.56 -9.14 -14.28
C THR A 112 -9.86 -10.45 -13.95
N ARG A 113 -9.93 -11.44 -14.86
CA ARG A 113 -9.31 -12.76 -14.67
C ARG A 113 -7.78 -12.69 -14.61
N ILE A 114 -7.14 -11.85 -15.42
CA ILE A 114 -5.68 -11.68 -15.39
C ILE A 114 -5.25 -11.11 -14.03
N VAL A 115 -5.96 -10.10 -13.52
CA VAL A 115 -5.66 -9.50 -12.21
C VAL A 115 -5.86 -10.51 -11.07
N LEU A 116 -6.96 -11.27 -11.11
CA LEU A 116 -7.21 -12.36 -10.16
C LEU A 116 -6.08 -13.39 -10.17
N TYR A 117 -5.69 -13.89 -11.35
CA TYR A 117 -4.58 -14.85 -11.43
C TYR A 117 -3.25 -14.27 -11.01
N ALA A 118 -2.93 -13.03 -11.38
CA ALA A 118 -1.69 -12.39 -10.96
C ALA A 118 -1.61 -12.26 -9.43
N ASN A 119 -2.71 -11.85 -8.79
CA ASN A 119 -2.76 -11.71 -7.34
C ASN A 119 -2.77 -13.07 -6.62
N MET A 120 -3.51 -14.05 -7.15
CA MET A 120 -3.49 -15.41 -6.62
C MET A 120 -2.10 -16.03 -6.74
N LEU A 121 -1.46 -15.95 -7.91
CA LEU A 121 -0.13 -16.51 -8.13
C LEU A 121 0.90 -15.89 -7.20
N GLN A 122 0.84 -14.57 -6.96
CA GLN A 122 1.71 -13.90 -6.00
C GLN A 122 1.54 -14.44 -4.57
N ASN A 123 0.32 -14.74 -4.14
CA ASN A 123 0.07 -15.36 -2.84
C ASN A 123 0.52 -16.84 -2.80
N PHE A 124 0.31 -17.58 -3.90
CA PHE A 124 0.71 -18.98 -4.03
C PHE A 124 2.23 -19.19 -4.11
N VAL A 125 2.99 -18.21 -4.60
CA VAL A 125 4.47 -18.22 -4.58
C VAL A 125 5.04 -18.27 -3.15
N GLY A 126 4.19 -18.17 -2.12
CA GLY A 126 4.55 -18.69 -0.79
C GLY A 126 5.17 -17.66 0.13
N VAL A 127 4.79 -16.38 -0.01
CA VAL A 127 5.12 -15.33 0.97
C VAL A 127 4.75 -15.77 2.39
N ALA A 128 3.62 -16.46 2.55
CA ALA A 128 3.19 -17.03 3.83
C ALA A 128 4.14 -18.15 4.34
N MET A 129 4.73 -18.93 3.44
CA MET A 129 5.68 -19.98 3.82
C MET A 129 7.00 -19.36 4.28
N VAL A 130 7.49 -18.33 3.59
CA VAL A 130 8.71 -17.59 3.98
C VAL A 130 8.56 -16.98 5.38
N ASN A 131 7.39 -16.42 5.71
CA ASN A 131 7.13 -15.88 7.05
C ASN A 131 7.19 -16.95 8.15
N GLN A 132 6.87 -18.20 7.84
CA GLN A 132 6.90 -19.32 8.79
C GLN A 132 8.17 -20.19 8.67
N CYS A 133 9.11 -19.86 7.79
CA CYS A 133 10.30 -20.66 7.52
C CYS A 133 11.16 -20.89 8.77
N THR A 134 11.30 -19.88 9.64
CA THR A 134 12.08 -20.01 10.89
C THR A 134 11.53 -21.12 11.79
N TYR A 135 10.20 -21.24 11.88
CA TYR A 135 9.54 -22.30 12.66
C TYR A 135 9.75 -23.69 12.04
N PHE A 136 9.68 -23.81 10.71
CA PHE A 136 9.98 -25.07 10.02
C PHE A 136 11.45 -25.49 10.16
N MET A 137 12.36 -24.53 10.17
CA MET A 137 13.79 -24.76 10.36
C MET A 137 14.12 -25.20 11.79
N GLU A 138 13.44 -24.64 12.81
CA GLU A 138 13.53 -25.09 14.20
C GLU A 138 13.01 -26.53 14.36
N LEU A 139 11.87 -26.87 13.74
CA LEU A 139 11.35 -28.24 13.72
C LEU A 139 12.31 -29.23 13.04
N GLY A 140 13.12 -28.76 12.08
CA GLY A 140 14.19 -29.52 11.43
C GLY A 140 15.45 -29.71 12.29
N GLY A 141 15.48 -29.20 13.52
CA GLY A 141 16.59 -29.37 14.47
C GLY A 141 17.69 -28.31 14.37
N MET A 142 17.47 -27.21 13.65
CA MET A 142 18.42 -26.08 13.63
C MET A 142 18.20 -25.16 14.83
N SER A 143 19.29 -24.54 15.32
CA SER A 143 19.18 -23.58 16.42
C SER A 143 18.50 -22.29 15.94
N PRO A 144 17.66 -21.63 16.77
CA PRO A 144 16.90 -20.43 16.39
C PRO A 144 17.79 -19.33 15.80
N TYR A 145 19.01 -19.17 16.33
CA TYR A 145 19.98 -18.19 15.87
C TYR A 145 20.49 -18.44 14.45
N VAL A 146 20.75 -19.69 14.08
CA VAL A 146 21.25 -20.05 12.74
C VAL A 146 20.12 -19.95 11.71
N SER A 147 18.90 -20.32 12.10
CA SER A 147 17.71 -20.19 11.25
C SER A 147 17.34 -18.73 10.96
N LEU A 148 17.43 -17.85 11.97
CA LEU A 148 17.25 -16.40 11.79
C LEU A 148 18.33 -15.80 10.89
N CYS A 149 19.60 -16.15 11.12
CA CYS A 149 20.71 -15.61 10.31
C CYS A 149 20.63 -16.05 8.83
N LEU A 150 20.15 -17.27 8.55
CA LEU A 150 19.94 -17.76 7.18
C LEU A 150 18.79 -17.05 6.46
N LEU A 151 17.70 -16.75 7.18
CA LEU A 151 16.56 -16.00 6.62
C LEU A 151 16.92 -14.53 6.32
N MET A 152 17.90 -13.98 7.05
CA MET A 152 18.36 -12.59 6.93
C MET A 152 19.53 -12.42 5.93
N SER A 153 20.07 -13.52 5.39
CA SER A 153 21.07 -13.48 4.31
C SER A 153 20.42 -12.98 3.01
N PRO A 154 21.03 -12.01 2.30
CA PRO A 154 20.55 -11.56 0.99
C PRO A 154 20.61 -12.66 -0.08
#